data_AF-A0A0D2QY56-F1
#
_entry.id   AF-A0A0D2QY56-F1
#
_cell.length_a   1.000
_cell.length_b   1.000
_cell.length_c   1.000
_cell.angle_alpha   90.00
_cell.angle_beta   90.00
_cell.angle_gamma   90.00
#
_symmetry.space_group_name_H-M   'P 1'
#
loop_
_entity.id
_entity.type
_entity.pdbx_description
1 polymer ?
#
loop_
_entity_poly.entity_id
_entity_poly.type
_entity_poly.pdbx_seq_one_letter_code
_entity_poly.pdbx_strand_id
1 'polypeptide(L)'
;MGASVDAVERILNYRFRDKRLLEDALTHSSYSDATSYERLEFVGDAALGLAFTNHVFLAYPMLDPGQLSLIRAANISTEKLARVAVKHGLFQFVRHNAVGLAQKVKVFTEAVTQEDEFVAHGGSMKAPKVLADIVEALAAAVYVDIRFDLTTLWVIFRGLLEPIVTPEALQQQPQPVSSLFEICQKQGKYVDIKHWKNGVKNIATVFVDGEFIASGSSDRKDIAKLNAVREALQRLSTSMVVDVDSLGIDEINGSLEIKEAKQKLHKLCMKKKWPKPIYELEKDEGPPHEKKFVSAVKIPTEDGIFYITGDKKSRVKEAENSAASCLIQSLKEMRYL
;
A
#
# COMPACT_ATOMS: atom_id res chain seq x y z
N MET A 1 -1.02 28.64 26.59
CA MET A 1 -2.26 28.38 25.84
C MET A 1 -2.49 29.42 24.74
N GLY A 2 -2.57 30.71 25.07
CA GLY A 2 -2.87 31.77 24.09
C GLY A 2 -2.02 31.74 22.81
N ALA A 3 -0.69 31.56 22.92
CA ALA A 3 0.18 31.49 21.75
C ALA A 3 -0.12 30.31 20.80
N SER A 4 -0.45 29.13 21.33
CA SER A 4 -0.83 27.95 20.54
C SER A 4 -2.19 28.14 19.87
N VAL A 5 -3.15 28.72 20.60
CA VAL A 5 -4.49 29.05 20.08
C VAL A 5 -4.38 30.04 18.92
N ASP A 6 -3.66 31.14 19.11
CA ASP A 6 -3.48 32.15 18.07
C ASP A 6 -2.71 31.62 16.85
N ALA A 7 -1.81 30.65 17.03
CA ALA A 7 -1.11 30.00 15.92
C ALA A 7 -2.07 29.15 15.08
N VAL A 8 -2.91 28.32 15.72
CA VAL A 8 -3.88 27.49 15.01
C VAL A 8 -5.00 28.32 14.35
N GLU A 9 -5.43 29.42 14.98
CA GLU A 9 -6.36 30.39 14.35
C GLU A 9 -5.80 30.96 13.04
N ARG A 10 -4.48 31.22 12.98
CA ARG A 10 -3.82 31.68 11.74
C ARG A 10 -3.73 30.57 10.69
N ILE A 11 -3.42 29.33 11.10
CA ILE A 11 -3.36 28.18 10.19
C ILE A 11 -4.72 27.93 9.55
N LEU A 12 -5.80 28.00 10.34
CA LEU A 12 -7.17 27.81 9.86
C LEU A 12 -7.73 29.05 9.13
N ASN A 13 -7.05 30.20 9.23
CA ASN A 13 -7.58 31.50 8.82
C ASN A 13 -8.99 31.76 9.41
N TYR A 14 -9.18 31.38 10.68
CA TYR A 14 -10.46 31.46 11.39
C TYR A 14 -10.23 31.91 12.83
N ARG A 15 -11.07 32.84 13.31
CA ARG A 15 -11.06 33.29 14.71
C ARG A 15 -12.25 32.71 15.44
N PHE A 16 -11.98 31.98 16.52
CA PHE A 16 -13.01 31.34 17.34
C PHE A 16 -13.74 32.37 18.19
N ARG A 17 -15.06 32.18 18.32
CA ARG A 17 -15.87 32.91 19.29
C ARG A 17 -15.66 32.32 20.68
N ASP A 18 -15.65 31.00 20.79
CA ASP A 18 -15.28 30.27 22.00
C ASP A 18 -13.92 29.59 21.85
N LYS A 19 -12.87 30.24 22.35
CA LYS A 19 -11.49 29.72 22.31
C LYS A 19 -11.34 28.39 23.08
N ARG A 20 -12.24 28.06 24.02
CA ARG A 20 -12.18 26.79 24.77
C ARG A 20 -12.38 25.58 23.87
N LEU A 21 -13.17 25.71 22.80
CA LEU A 21 -13.35 24.62 21.81
C LEU A 21 -12.03 24.25 21.16
N LEU A 22 -11.21 25.25 20.81
CA LEU A 22 -9.88 25.04 20.25
C LEU A 22 -8.91 24.51 21.31
N GLU A 23 -9.00 24.98 22.54
CA GLU A 23 -8.19 24.45 23.65
C GLU A 23 -8.48 22.96 23.90
N ASP A 24 -9.75 22.56 23.91
CA ASP A 24 -10.18 21.16 24.08
C ASP A 24 -9.72 20.30 22.89
N ALA A 25 -9.87 20.79 21.65
CA ALA A 25 -9.41 20.09 20.44
C ALA A 25 -7.89 19.84 20.41
N LEU A 26 -7.11 20.68 21.09
CA LEU A 26 -5.65 20.55 21.22
C LEU A 26 -5.22 19.80 22.49
N THR A 27 -6.11 19.03 23.13
CA THR A 27 -5.83 18.36 24.40
C THR A 27 -5.99 16.86 24.30
N HIS A 28 -4.86 16.15 24.34
CA HIS A 28 -4.85 14.70 24.40
C HIS A 28 -5.29 14.22 25.79
N SER A 29 -6.01 13.10 25.84
CA SER A 29 -6.57 12.51 27.08
C SER A 29 -5.53 12.21 28.17
N SER A 30 -4.24 12.14 27.82
CA SER A 30 -3.14 12.00 28.79
C SER A 30 -2.79 13.26 29.59
N TYR A 31 -3.22 14.45 29.17
CA TYR A 31 -2.64 15.71 29.67
C TYR A 31 -3.17 16.12 31.06
N SER A 32 -4.39 15.70 31.43
CA SER A 32 -5.06 16.01 32.71
C SER A 32 -6.46 15.38 32.77
N ASP A 33 -7.18 15.52 33.89
CA ASP A 33 -8.62 15.22 34.00
C ASP A 33 -9.53 16.23 33.25
N ALA A 34 -8.96 17.18 32.52
CA ALA A 34 -9.72 18.10 31.67
C ALA A 34 -10.38 17.40 30.48
N THR A 35 -11.34 18.08 29.85
CA THR A 35 -12.01 17.59 28.64
C THR A 35 -10.98 17.33 27.54
N SER A 36 -10.93 16.10 27.04
CA SER A 36 -10.08 15.70 25.92
C SER A 36 -10.72 16.04 24.58
N TYR A 37 -9.92 15.98 23.52
CA TYR A 37 -10.41 16.17 22.15
C TYR A 37 -11.38 15.05 21.69
N GLU A 38 -11.49 13.92 22.39
CA GLU A 38 -12.16 12.69 21.88
C GLU A 38 -13.65 12.91 21.58
N ARG A 39 -14.34 13.76 22.35
CA ARG A 39 -15.74 14.11 22.06
C ARG A 39 -15.87 14.98 20.81
N LEU A 40 -14.88 15.86 20.58
CA LEU A 40 -14.82 16.68 19.38
C LEU A 40 -14.42 15.82 18.17
N GLU A 41 -13.43 14.93 18.29
CA GLU A 41 -13.07 13.93 17.26
C GLU A 41 -14.31 13.20 16.75
N PHE A 42 -15.12 12.65 17.66
CA PHE A 42 -16.33 11.91 17.30
C PHE A 42 -17.30 12.72 16.43
N VAL A 43 -17.52 14.00 16.77
CA VAL A 43 -18.37 14.90 15.97
C VAL A 43 -17.68 15.28 14.66
N GLY A 44 -16.37 15.45 14.72
CA GLY A 44 -15.51 15.92 13.65
C GLY A 44 -15.43 14.95 12.49
N ASP A 45 -15.26 13.66 12.77
CA ASP A 45 -15.27 12.59 11.76
C ASP A 45 -16.55 12.65 10.92
N ALA A 46 -17.71 12.70 11.59
CA ALA A 46 -19.01 12.77 10.92
C ALA A 46 -19.20 14.10 10.14
N ALA A 47 -18.88 15.24 10.75
CA ALA A 47 -19.07 16.55 10.15
C ALA A 47 -18.14 16.77 8.95
N LEU A 48 -16.85 16.47 9.10
CA LEU A 48 -15.86 16.60 8.04
C LEU A 48 -16.16 15.62 6.90
N GLY A 49 -16.54 14.38 7.24
CA GLY A 49 -16.93 13.38 6.26
C GLY A 49 -18.13 13.82 5.42
N LEU A 50 -19.16 14.38 6.04
CA LEU A 50 -20.33 14.89 5.34
C LEU A 50 -20.02 16.16 4.52
N ALA A 51 -19.24 17.09 5.07
CA ALA A 51 -18.81 18.31 4.37
C ALA A 51 -18.03 17.98 3.09
N PHE A 52 -17.07 17.07 3.19
CA PHE A 52 -16.30 16.59 2.05
C PHE A 52 -17.18 15.84 1.04
N THR A 53 -18.04 14.94 1.51
CA THR A 53 -18.94 14.17 0.64
C THR A 53 -19.88 15.09 -0.14
N ASN A 54 -20.46 16.10 0.52
CA ASN A 54 -21.32 17.10 -0.13
C ASN A 54 -20.53 17.88 -1.20
N HIS A 55 -19.29 18.28 -0.89
CA HIS A 55 -18.43 18.95 -1.86
C HIS A 55 -18.18 18.09 -3.11
N VAL A 56 -17.78 16.83 -2.94
CA VAL A 56 -17.47 15.93 -4.06
C VAL A 56 -18.72 15.60 -4.87
N PHE A 57 -19.86 15.37 -4.21
CA PHE A 57 -21.14 15.11 -4.88
C PHE A 57 -21.55 16.26 -5.82
N LEU A 58 -21.35 17.50 -5.37
CA LEU A 58 -21.65 18.69 -6.18
C LEU A 58 -20.58 18.98 -7.23
N ALA A 59 -19.31 18.74 -6.93
CA ALA A 59 -18.20 19.00 -7.84
C ALA A 59 -18.13 18.00 -9.01
N TYR A 60 -18.56 16.76 -8.79
CA TYR A 60 -18.44 15.67 -9.77
C TYR A 60 -19.77 14.94 -9.99
N PRO A 61 -20.79 15.61 -10.54
CA PRO A 61 -22.15 15.06 -10.65
C PRO A 61 -22.27 13.86 -11.60
N MET A 62 -21.25 13.59 -12.41
CA MET A 62 -21.25 12.51 -13.40
C MET A 62 -20.56 11.23 -12.91
N LEU A 63 -19.93 11.25 -11.73
CA LEU A 63 -19.25 10.07 -11.19
C LEU A 63 -20.23 9.10 -10.54
N ASP A 64 -19.95 7.81 -10.68
CA ASP A 64 -20.77 6.78 -10.03
C ASP A 64 -20.47 6.69 -8.51
N PRO A 65 -21.36 6.05 -7.73
CA PRO A 65 -21.19 5.92 -6.28
C PRO A 65 -19.87 5.26 -5.84
N GLY A 66 -19.33 4.33 -6.63
CA GLY A 66 -18.05 3.67 -6.36
C GLY A 66 -16.88 4.64 -6.52
N GLN A 67 -16.85 5.42 -7.61
CA GLN A 67 -15.86 6.47 -7.84
C GLN A 67 -15.90 7.55 -6.76
N LEU A 68 -17.09 8.02 -6.38
CA LEU A 68 -17.26 8.98 -5.28
C LEU A 68 -16.71 8.42 -3.95
N SER A 69 -16.95 7.15 -3.68
CA SER A 69 -16.43 6.46 -2.48
C SER A 69 -14.90 6.38 -2.48
N LEU A 70 -14.28 6.15 -3.64
CA LEU A 70 -12.82 6.14 -3.78
C LEU A 70 -12.21 7.53 -3.52
N ILE A 71 -12.79 8.60 -4.08
CA ILE A 71 -12.35 9.98 -3.85
C ILE A 71 -12.49 10.35 -2.38
N ARG A 72 -13.62 10.00 -1.76
CA ARG A 72 -13.83 10.17 -0.33
C ARG A 72 -12.74 9.45 0.48
N ALA A 73 -12.54 8.15 0.25
CA ALA A 73 -11.55 7.38 0.99
C ALA A 73 -10.11 7.93 0.83
N ALA A 74 -9.76 8.48 -0.34
CA ALA A 74 -8.45 9.08 -0.58
C ALA A 74 -8.23 10.40 0.18
N ASN A 75 -9.30 11.13 0.51
CA ASN A 75 -9.21 12.48 1.07
C ASN A 75 -9.52 12.58 2.57
N ILE A 76 -10.33 11.68 3.12
CA ILE A 76 -10.74 11.70 4.52
C ILE A 76 -10.37 10.40 5.26
N SER A 77 -9.28 9.74 4.87
CA SER A 77 -8.73 8.62 5.64
C SER A 77 -7.87 9.12 6.80
N THR A 78 -7.75 8.31 7.86
CA THR A 78 -6.84 8.57 8.99
C THR A 78 -5.42 8.92 8.52
N GLU A 79 -4.93 8.25 7.48
CA GLU A 79 -3.59 8.53 6.97
C GLU A 79 -3.50 9.90 6.29
N LYS A 80 -4.49 10.24 5.44
CA LYS A 80 -4.53 11.55 4.78
C LYS A 80 -4.64 12.68 5.80
N LEU A 81 -5.53 12.55 6.78
CA LEU A 81 -5.69 13.56 7.84
C LEU A 81 -4.44 13.67 8.71
N ALA A 82 -3.76 12.56 9.01
CA ALA A 82 -2.50 12.61 9.74
C ALA A 82 -1.40 13.36 8.96
N ARG A 83 -1.33 13.20 7.64
CA ARG A 83 -0.41 13.95 6.78
C ARG A 83 -0.74 15.44 6.75
N VAL A 84 -2.02 15.80 6.77
CA VAL A 84 -2.47 17.19 6.93
C VAL A 84 -1.95 17.76 8.26
N ALA A 85 -2.06 17.01 9.35
CA ALA A 85 -1.54 17.45 10.65
C ALA A 85 -0.02 17.67 10.64
N VAL A 86 0.73 16.80 9.96
CA VAL A 86 2.19 16.94 9.78
C VAL A 86 2.52 18.17 8.94
N LYS A 87 1.87 18.34 7.79
CA LYS A 87 2.11 19.45 6.86
C LYS A 87 1.97 20.81 7.53
N HIS A 88 0.97 20.97 8.40
CA HIS A 88 0.71 22.21 9.12
C HIS A 88 1.35 22.27 10.51
N GLY A 89 2.13 21.25 10.90
CA GLY A 89 2.80 21.18 12.18
C GLY A 89 1.84 21.23 13.38
N LEU A 90 0.64 20.67 13.26
CA LEU A 90 -0.42 20.82 14.28
C LEU A 90 -0.04 20.17 15.62
N PHE A 91 0.71 19.08 15.58
CA PHE A 91 1.07 18.31 16.78
C PHE A 91 1.85 19.13 17.81
N GLN A 92 2.63 20.13 17.40
CA GLN A 92 3.41 20.97 18.32
C GLN A 92 2.53 21.83 19.24
N PHE A 93 1.27 22.04 18.87
CA PHE A 93 0.30 22.81 19.66
C PHE A 93 -0.50 21.93 20.62
N VAL A 94 -0.34 20.61 20.57
CA VAL A 94 -1.12 19.65 21.34
C VAL A 94 -0.53 19.45 22.72
N ARG A 95 -1.40 19.52 23.72
CA ARG A 95 -1.09 19.22 25.11
C ARG A 95 -1.16 17.71 25.33
N HIS A 96 -0.06 17.08 25.72
CA HIS A 96 -0.03 15.66 26.05
C HIS A 96 1.07 15.33 27.07
N ASN A 97 0.85 14.31 27.91
CA ASN A 97 1.86 13.70 28.78
C ASN A 97 2.17 12.25 28.36
N ALA A 98 1.64 11.82 27.21
CA ALA A 98 1.80 10.46 26.71
C ALA A 98 3.28 10.15 26.36
N VAL A 99 3.86 9.18 27.05
CA VAL A 99 5.24 8.74 26.84
C VAL A 99 5.39 8.09 25.46
N GLY A 100 6.42 8.49 24.72
CA GLY A 100 6.73 7.94 23.39
C GLY A 100 5.81 8.42 22.26
N LEU A 101 4.75 9.20 22.53
CA LEU A 101 3.87 9.75 21.51
C LEU A 101 4.63 10.69 20.57
N ALA A 102 5.40 11.62 21.13
CA ALA A 102 6.23 12.55 20.37
C ALA A 102 7.24 11.82 19.48
N GLN A 103 7.86 10.73 19.96
CA GLN A 103 8.78 9.94 19.15
C GLN A 103 8.07 9.24 17.98
N LYS A 104 6.88 8.67 18.20
CA LYS A 104 6.08 8.06 17.12
C LYS A 104 5.70 9.09 16.05
N VAL A 105 5.28 10.29 16.46
CA VAL A 105 4.95 11.38 15.55
C VAL A 105 6.18 11.86 14.80
N LYS A 106 7.33 11.97 15.47
CA LYS A 106 8.60 12.36 14.84
C LYS A 106 9.01 11.38 13.73
N VAL A 107 9.01 10.08 14.02
CA VAL A 107 9.35 9.04 13.04
C VAL A 107 8.39 9.06 11.85
N PHE A 108 7.09 9.24 12.08
CA PHE A 108 6.12 9.39 11.00
C PHE A 108 6.34 10.67 10.18
N THR A 109 6.64 11.79 10.84
CA THR A 109 6.94 13.07 10.18
C THR A 109 8.17 12.98 9.29
N GLU A 110 9.24 12.34 9.78
CA GLU A 110 10.46 12.08 9.00
C GLU A 110 10.15 11.22 7.78
N ALA A 111 9.38 10.14 7.94
CA ALA A 111 8.97 9.28 6.82
C ALA A 111 8.17 10.06 5.76
N VAL A 112 7.17 10.86 6.18
CA VAL A 112 6.35 11.66 5.26
C VAL A 112 7.16 12.73 4.53
N THR A 113 8.18 13.31 5.17
CA THR A 113 9.04 14.35 4.56
C THR A 113 9.98 13.78 3.49
N GLN A 114 10.28 12.49 3.54
CA GLN A 114 11.11 11.79 2.55
C GLN A 114 10.28 11.20 1.40
N GLU A 115 8.96 11.26 1.48
CA GLU A 115 8.05 10.83 0.42
C GLU A 115 7.78 11.98 -0.56
N ASP A 116 7.38 11.65 -1.79
CA ASP A 116 6.88 12.65 -2.74
C ASP A 116 5.68 13.41 -2.16
N GLU A 117 5.55 14.69 -2.52
CA GLU A 117 4.55 15.61 -1.96
C GLU A 117 3.10 15.12 -2.16
N PHE A 118 2.87 14.21 -3.11
CA PHE A 118 1.56 13.65 -3.45
C PHE A 118 1.51 12.12 -3.31
N VAL A 119 0.95 11.63 -2.19
CA VAL A 119 0.61 10.22 -1.97
C VAL A 119 -0.90 10.07 -1.93
N ALA A 120 -1.50 9.59 -3.03
CA ALA A 120 -2.94 9.35 -3.08
C ALA A 120 -3.37 8.17 -2.18
N HIS A 121 -2.51 7.14 -2.08
CA HIS A 121 -2.85 5.87 -1.46
C HIS A 121 -1.69 5.24 -0.69
N GLY A 122 -1.84 5.09 0.63
CA GLY A 122 -1.02 4.20 1.45
C GLY A 122 0.46 4.57 1.51
N GLY A 123 0.84 5.24 2.59
CA GLY A 123 2.20 5.63 2.92
C GLY A 123 3.09 4.48 3.33
N SER A 124 4.38 4.79 3.46
CA SER A 124 5.39 3.82 3.90
C SER A 124 5.20 3.40 5.36
N MET A 125 4.43 4.16 6.14
CA MET A 125 4.27 3.97 7.58
C MET A 125 2.82 4.15 8.05
N LYS A 126 2.44 3.42 9.11
CA LYS A 126 1.16 3.65 9.81
C LYS A 126 1.14 5.04 10.44
N ALA A 127 0.16 5.85 10.05
CA ALA A 127 -0.13 7.10 10.73
C ALA A 127 -0.46 6.89 12.22
N PRO A 128 0.17 7.65 13.14
CA PRO A 128 -0.31 7.80 14.50
C PRO A 128 -1.73 8.35 14.50
N LYS A 129 -2.70 7.58 15.04
CA LYS A 129 -4.13 7.93 15.01
C LYS A 129 -4.40 9.35 15.56
N VAL A 130 -3.68 9.72 16.62
CA VAL A 130 -3.74 11.05 17.25
C VAL A 130 -3.67 12.20 16.24
N LEU A 131 -2.87 12.08 15.17
CA LEU A 131 -2.71 13.15 14.18
C LEU A 131 -3.99 13.37 13.37
N ALA A 132 -4.70 12.30 13.02
CA ALA A 132 -6.01 12.40 12.38
C ALA A 132 -7.04 12.93 13.37
N ASP A 133 -7.04 12.39 14.59
CA ASP A 133 -8.00 12.76 15.63
C ASP A 133 -7.95 14.27 15.95
N ILE A 134 -6.75 14.87 15.94
CA ILE A 134 -6.56 16.33 16.10
C ILE A 134 -7.24 17.10 14.98
N VAL A 135 -7.08 16.66 13.72
CA VAL A 135 -7.68 17.34 12.56
C VAL A 135 -9.21 17.25 12.62
N GLU A 136 -9.74 16.08 12.97
CA GLU A 136 -11.18 15.87 13.18
C GLU A 136 -11.70 16.72 14.34
N ALA A 137 -11.01 16.74 15.48
CA ALA A 137 -11.39 17.56 16.62
C ALA A 137 -11.37 19.07 16.31
N LEU A 138 -10.41 19.54 15.52
CA LEU A 138 -10.38 20.93 15.04
C LEU A 138 -11.56 21.22 14.11
N ALA A 139 -11.93 20.29 13.23
CA ALA A 139 -13.11 20.43 12.38
C ALA A 139 -14.38 20.55 13.22
N ALA A 140 -14.52 19.72 14.26
CA ALA A 140 -15.64 19.81 15.19
C ALA A 140 -15.65 21.11 15.99
N ALA A 141 -14.49 21.59 16.46
CA ALA A 141 -14.40 22.85 17.18
C ALA A 141 -14.93 23.99 16.31
N VAL A 142 -14.51 24.08 15.04
CA VAL A 142 -15.03 25.06 14.08
C VAL A 142 -16.53 24.85 13.87
N TYR A 143 -16.96 23.61 13.62
CA TYR A 143 -18.36 23.26 13.35
C TYR A 143 -19.31 23.66 14.48
N VAL A 144 -18.91 23.44 15.74
CA VAL A 144 -19.68 23.87 16.92
C VAL A 144 -19.71 25.39 17.05
N ASP A 145 -18.56 26.05 16.86
CA ASP A 145 -18.42 27.50 16.99
C ASP A 145 -19.27 28.29 15.96
N ILE A 146 -19.39 27.75 14.75
CA ILE A 146 -20.25 28.29 13.67
C ILE A 146 -21.70 27.79 13.73
N ARG A 147 -22.13 27.17 14.84
CA ARG A 147 -23.52 26.71 15.06
C ARG A 147 -23.98 25.64 14.06
N PHE A 148 -23.09 24.69 13.76
CA PHE A 148 -23.35 23.52 12.93
C PHE A 148 -23.65 23.82 11.45
N ASP A 149 -23.07 24.90 10.91
CA ASP A 149 -23.13 25.20 9.47
C ASP A 149 -22.06 24.43 8.69
N LEU A 150 -22.50 23.38 7.99
CA LEU A 150 -21.64 22.51 7.20
C LEU A 150 -20.97 23.23 6.01
N THR A 151 -21.65 24.21 5.42
CA THR A 151 -21.13 24.94 4.25
C THR A 151 -19.99 25.84 4.67
N THR A 152 -20.19 26.58 5.76
CA THR A 152 -19.16 27.44 6.33
C THR A 152 -17.99 26.61 6.88
N LEU A 153 -18.25 25.45 7.49
CA LEU A 153 -17.20 24.50 7.90
C LEU A 153 -16.30 24.16 6.70
N TRP A 154 -16.90 23.72 5.58
CA TRP A 154 -16.14 23.35 4.39
C TRP A 154 -15.27 24.50 3.87
N VAL A 155 -15.82 25.72 3.78
CA VAL A 155 -15.07 26.89 3.29
C VAL A 155 -13.83 27.18 4.15
N ILE A 156 -13.96 27.10 5.48
CA ILE A 156 -12.85 27.32 6.40
C ILE A 156 -11.84 26.19 6.32
N PHE A 157 -12.31 24.94 6.36
CA PHE A 157 -11.46 23.77 6.54
C PHE A 157 -10.81 23.26 5.26
N ARG A 158 -11.39 23.57 4.09
CA ARG A 158 -10.88 23.13 2.79
C ARG A 158 -9.41 23.50 2.59
N GLY A 159 -9.02 24.73 2.94
CA GLY A 159 -7.64 25.19 2.79
C GLY A 159 -6.64 24.36 3.59
N LEU A 160 -7.07 23.79 4.72
CA LEU A 160 -6.24 22.89 5.53
C LEU A 160 -6.02 21.55 4.82
N LEU A 161 -7.02 21.03 4.12
CA LEU A 161 -6.98 19.72 3.44
C LEU A 161 -6.22 19.73 2.11
N GLU A 162 -5.92 20.91 1.54
CA GLU A 162 -5.22 21.02 0.27
C GLU A 162 -3.76 20.49 0.32
N PRO A 163 -3.28 19.80 -0.72
CA PRO A 163 -3.99 19.45 -1.95
C PRO A 163 -4.99 18.30 -1.75
N ILE A 164 -6.21 18.47 -2.25
CA ILE A 164 -7.23 17.42 -2.34
C ILE A 164 -6.91 16.48 -3.51
N VAL A 165 -7.07 15.17 -3.30
CA VAL A 165 -6.96 14.14 -4.34
C VAL A 165 -8.18 14.23 -5.25
N THR A 166 -7.96 14.55 -6.53
CA THR A 166 -9.01 14.67 -7.55
C THR A 166 -9.25 13.34 -8.27
N PRO A 167 -10.37 13.18 -9.01
CA PRO A 167 -10.62 11.99 -9.82
C PRO A 167 -9.49 11.74 -10.84
N GLU A 168 -8.95 12.78 -11.45
CA GLU A 168 -7.85 12.69 -12.43
C GLU A 168 -6.58 12.18 -11.76
N ALA A 169 -6.29 12.65 -10.54
CA ALA A 169 -5.15 12.16 -9.76
C ALA A 169 -5.32 10.67 -9.39
N LEU A 170 -6.55 10.23 -9.09
CA LEU A 170 -6.84 8.80 -8.88
C LEU A 170 -6.73 7.99 -10.17
N GLN A 171 -7.06 8.53 -11.33
CA GLN A 171 -6.85 7.83 -12.59
C GLN A 171 -5.36 7.68 -12.91
N GLN A 172 -4.54 8.65 -12.54
CA GLN A 172 -3.09 8.59 -12.71
C GLN A 172 -2.39 7.71 -11.66
N GLN A 173 -2.96 7.61 -10.46
CA GLN A 173 -2.49 6.72 -9.38
C GLN A 173 -3.63 5.81 -8.88
N PRO A 174 -4.13 4.88 -9.71
CA PRO A 174 -5.28 4.09 -9.33
C PRO A 174 -4.92 3.12 -8.19
N GLN A 175 -5.90 2.84 -7.32
CA GLN A 175 -5.73 1.91 -6.20
C GLN A 175 -5.17 0.58 -6.72
N PRO A 176 -3.93 0.20 -6.35
CA PRO A 176 -3.26 -0.95 -6.97
C PRO A 176 -4.08 -2.23 -6.88
N VAL A 177 -4.71 -2.46 -5.72
CA VAL A 177 -5.58 -3.61 -5.48
C VAL A 177 -6.75 -3.63 -6.47
N SER A 178 -7.53 -2.55 -6.55
CA SER A 178 -8.69 -2.47 -7.44
C SER A 178 -8.28 -2.59 -8.91
N SER A 179 -7.20 -1.92 -9.31
CA SER A 179 -6.67 -2.00 -10.68
C SER A 179 -6.30 -3.42 -11.09
N LEU A 180 -5.66 -4.19 -10.19
CA LEU A 180 -5.32 -5.58 -10.47
C LEU A 180 -6.58 -6.42 -10.71
N PHE A 181 -7.60 -6.28 -9.85
CA PHE A 181 -8.86 -7.00 -10.02
C PHE A 181 -9.56 -6.60 -11.33
N GLU A 182 -9.61 -5.31 -11.66
CA GLU A 182 -10.23 -4.83 -12.90
C GLU A 182 -9.51 -5.33 -14.16
N ILE A 183 -8.17 -5.28 -14.20
CA ILE A 183 -7.37 -5.75 -15.34
C ILE A 183 -7.58 -7.25 -15.54
N CYS A 184 -7.50 -8.04 -14.47
CA CYS A 184 -7.69 -9.48 -14.57
C CYS A 184 -9.12 -9.84 -14.95
N GLN A 185 -10.13 -9.17 -14.39
CA GLN A 185 -11.53 -9.41 -14.75
C GLN A 185 -11.80 -9.09 -16.23
N LYS A 186 -11.26 -7.99 -16.77
CA LYS A 186 -11.36 -7.67 -18.21
C LYS A 186 -10.72 -8.74 -19.10
N GLN A 187 -9.68 -9.42 -18.60
CA GLN A 187 -9.02 -10.53 -19.30
C GLN A 187 -9.69 -11.90 -19.05
N GLY A 188 -10.77 -11.97 -18.28
CA GLY A 188 -11.43 -13.22 -17.90
C GLY A 188 -10.62 -14.07 -16.91
N LYS A 189 -9.65 -13.48 -16.21
CA LYS A 189 -8.73 -14.14 -15.26
C LYS A 189 -9.17 -13.95 -13.81
N TYR A 190 -8.91 -14.95 -12.98
CA TYR A 190 -9.24 -14.92 -11.55
C TYR A 190 -8.02 -14.55 -10.69
N VAL A 191 -8.19 -13.59 -9.78
CA VAL A 191 -7.13 -13.14 -8.86
C VAL A 191 -7.35 -13.74 -7.48
N ASP A 192 -6.32 -14.37 -6.92
CA ASP A 192 -6.27 -14.81 -5.53
C ASP A 192 -5.09 -14.15 -4.80
N ILE A 193 -5.34 -13.59 -3.62
CA ILE A 193 -4.30 -12.97 -2.80
C ILE A 193 -4.21 -13.73 -1.48
N LYS A 194 -3.16 -14.55 -1.36
CA LYS A 194 -2.91 -15.33 -0.15
C LYS A 194 -2.07 -14.55 0.84
N HIS A 195 -2.39 -14.74 2.11
CA HIS A 195 -1.69 -14.10 3.21
C HIS A 195 -1.12 -15.14 4.15
N TRP A 196 0.16 -14.98 4.51
CA TRP A 196 0.79 -15.77 5.56
C TRP A 196 1.79 -14.91 6.34
N LYS A 197 2.29 -15.44 7.46
CA LYS A 197 3.32 -14.80 8.27
C LYS A 197 4.61 -15.60 8.18
N ASN A 198 5.73 -14.89 8.08
CA ASN A 198 7.07 -15.46 8.23
C ASN A 198 7.78 -14.73 9.37
N GLY A 199 7.75 -15.33 10.57
CA GLY A 199 8.20 -14.68 11.80
C GLY A 199 7.39 -13.42 12.11
N VAL A 200 8.08 -12.26 12.18
CA VAL A 200 7.48 -10.95 12.50
C VAL A 200 6.89 -10.26 11.24
N LYS A 201 7.25 -10.70 10.03
CA LYS A 201 6.81 -10.08 8.78
C LYS A 201 5.54 -10.77 8.24
N ASN A 202 4.57 -9.96 7.84
CA ASN A 202 3.43 -10.39 7.04
C ASN A 202 3.83 -10.43 5.58
N ILE A 203 3.40 -11.47 4.88
CA ILE A 203 3.65 -11.66 3.45
C ILE A 203 2.29 -11.80 2.76
N ALA A 204 2.14 -11.10 1.65
CA ALA A 204 1.03 -11.27 0.73
C ALA A 204 1.58 -11.76 -0.61
N THR A 205 0.87 -12.69 -1.23
CA THR A 205 1.26 -13.28 -2.51
C THR A 205 0.08 -13.24 -3.46
N VAL A 206 0.29 -12.68 -4.64
CA VAL A 206 -0.72 -12.53 -5.69
C VAL A 206 -0.59 -13.69 -6.69
N PHE A 207 -1.70 -14.36 -6.93
CA PHE A 207 -1.86 -15.38 -7.94
C PHE A 207 -2.92 -14.97 -8.96
N VAL A 208 -2.69 -15.25 -10.24
CA VAL A 208 -3.65 -15.05 -11.32
C VAL A 208 -3.83 -16.40 -12.02
N ASP A 209 -5.06 -16.92 -12.06
CA ASP A 209 -5.39 -18.27 -12.56
C ASP A 209 -4.55 -19.41 -11.95
N GLY A 210 -4.11 -19.21 -10.69
CA GLY A 210 -3.27 -20.16 -9.96
C GLY A 210 -1.77 -20.04 -10.25
N GLU A 211 -1.36 -19.16 -11.16
CA GLU A 211 0.06 -18.84 -11.41
C GLU A 211 0.55 -17.75 -10.46
N PHE A 212 1.76 -17.90 -9.95
CA PHE A 212 2.40 -16.90 -9.08
C PHE A 212 2.79 -15.68 -9.91
N ILE A 213 2.32 -14.50 -9.52
CA ILE A 213 2.71 -13.25 -10.19
C ILE A 213 3.75 -12.50 -9.36
N ALA A 214 3.44 -12.22 -8.10
CA ALA A 214 4.30 -11.42 -7.23
C ALA A 214 4.03 -11.67 -5.74
N SER A 215 4.98 -11.27 -4.91
CA SER A 215 4.80 -11.22 -3.46
C SER A 215 5.32 -9.91 -2.88
N GLY A 216 4.77 -9.54 -1.73
CA GLY A 216 5.12 -8.35 -0.98
C GLY A 216 5.20 -8.67 0.50
N SER A 217 6.15 -8.04 1.19
CA SER A 217 6.30 -8.22 2.63
C SER A 217 6.30 -6.88 3.35
N SER A 218 5.78 -6.90 4.59
CA SER A 218 5.79 -5.76 5.51
C SER A 218 5.50 -6.27 6.92
N ASP A 219 5.87 -5.50 7.93
CA ASP A 219 5.39 -5.65 9.31
C ASP A 219 3.84 -5.58 9.42
N ARG A 220 3.14 -5.10 8.39
CA ARG A 220 1.67 -4.99 8.33
C ARG A 220 1.06 -5.77 7.17
N LYS A 221 -0.14 -6.33 7.40
CA LYS A 221 -0.88 -7.14 6.41
C LYS A 221 -1.37 -6.32 5.22
N ASP A 222 -1.87 -5.11 5.46
CA ASP A 222 -2.41 -4.21 4.44
C ASP A 222 -1.30 -3.63 3.54
N ILE A 223 -0.17 -3.23 4.12
CA ILE A 223 1.00 -2.78 3.33
C ILE A 223 1.63 -3.96 2.57
N ALA A 224 1.74 -5.14 3.18
CA ALA A 224 2.21 -6.34 2.49
C ALA A 224 1.34 -6.65 1.26
N LYS A 225 0.01 -6.54 1.40
CA LYS A 225 -0.96 -6.66 0.30
C LYS A 225 -0.67 -5.63 -0.79
N LEU A 226 -0.56 -4.36 -0.41
CA LEU A 226 -0.36 -3.26 -1.35
C LEU A 226 0.94 -3.43 -2.13
N ASN A 227 2.03 -3.79 -1.46
CA ASN A 227 3.33 -4.05 -2.08
C ASN A 227 3.27 -5.23 -3.07
N ALA A 228 2.63 -6.33 -2.67
CA ALA A 228 2.48 -7.50 -3.54
C ALA A 228 1.70 -7.17 -4.81
N VAL A 229 0.67 -6.33 -4.69
CA VAL A 229 -0.12 -5.91 -5.84
C VAL A 229 0.59 -4.89 -6.73
N ARG A 230 1.31 -3.92 -6.15
CA ARG A 230 2.13 -2.98 -6.94
C ARG A 230 3.14 -3.72 -7.82
N GLU A 231 3.84 -4.69 -7.25
CA GLU A 231 4.77 -5.56 -7.97
C GLU A 231 4.04 -6.41 -9.03
N ALA A 232 2.85 -6.95 -8.71
CA ALA A 232 2.07 -7.72 -9.68
C ALA A 232 1.65 -6.89 -10.89
N LEU A 233 1.15 -5.67 -10.66
CA LEU A 233 0.77 -4.74 -11.73
C LEU A 233 1.96 -4.38 -12.62
N GLN A 234 3.13 -4.14 -12.03
CA GLN A 234 4.33 -3.85 -12.79
C GLN A 234 4.70 -5.02 -13.72
N ARG A 235 4.69 -6.25 -13.22
CA ARG A 235 4.98 -7.45 -14.03
C ARG A 235 3.97 -7.67 -15.15
N LEU A 236 2.68 -7.49 -14.85
CA LEU A 236 1.62 -7.60 -15.84
C LEU A 236 1.73 -6.51 -16.92
N SER A 237 2.13 -5.29 -16.55
CA SER A 237 2.35 -4.20 -17.52
C SER A 237 3.57 -4.44 -18.43
N THR A 238 4.66 -4.99 -17.91
CA THR A 238 5.85 -5.34 -18.71
C THR A 238 5.56 -6.46 -19.71
N SER A 239 4.68 -7.40 -19.34
CA SER A 239 4.22 -8.46 -20.24
C SER A 239 3.42 -7.92 -21.45
N MET A 240 2.79 -6.74 -21.33
CA MET A 240 1.98 -6.13 -22.40
C MET A 240 2.78 -5.30 -23.41
N VAL A 241 4.01 -4.88 -23.10
CA VAL A 241 4.86 -4.08 -24.02
C VAL A 241 5.56 -4.95 -25.07
N VAL A 242 5.60 -6.27 -24.88
CA VAL A 242 6.28 -7.20 -25.80
C VAL A 242 5.44 -7.52 -27.05
N ASP A 243 4.16 -7.11 -27.11
CA ASP A 243 3.22 -7.54 -28.17
C ASP A 243 2.97 -6.52 -29.31
N VAL A 244 3.70 -5.39 -29.39
CA VAL A 244 3.47 -4.38 -30.45
C VAL A 244 4.66 -4.12 -31.38
N ASP A 245 5.89 -4.52 -31.04
CA ASP A 245 7.04 -4.40 -31.95
C ASP A 245 7.75 -5.74 -32.12
N SER A 246 7.24 -6.59 -33.01
CA SER A 246 8.02 -7.63 -33.74
C SER A 246 7.16 -8.37 -34.78
N LEU A 247 6.68 -7.66 -35.81
CA LEU A 247 6.46 -8.29 -37.11
C LEU A 247 7.82 -8.41 -37.79
N GLY A 248 8.42 -9.61 -37.72
CA GLY A 248 9.66 -9.88 -38.46
C GLY A 248 10.47 -11.06 -37.95
N ILE A 249 10.04 -12.27 -38.31
CA ILE A 249 10.90 -13.41 -38.71
C ILE A 249 11.97 -13.84 -37.69
N ASP A 250 11.65 -14.83 -36.85
CA ASP A 250 12.09 -16.22 -37.07
C ASP A 250 11.58 -17.12 -35.94
N GLU A 251 10.86 -18.19 -36.31
CA GLU A 251 10.72 -19.37 -35.46
C GLU A 251 12.11 -19.89 -35.11
N ILE A 252 12.44 -20.11 -33.82
CA ILE A 252 13.29 -21.21 -33.31
C ILE A 252 13.18 -21.31 -31.75
N ASN A 253 12.49 -22.36 -31.29
CA ASN A 253 12.73 -23.18 -30.07
C ASN A 253 12.82 -22.57 -28.65
N GLY A 254 11.67 -22.30 -28.01
CA GLY A 254 11.56 -22.22 -26.53
C GLY A 254 11.63 -23.59 -25.81
N SER A 255 11.52 -24.71 -26.54
CA SER A 255 11.51 -26.06 -25.95
C SER A 255 12.90 -26.63 -25.65
N LEU A 256 13.97 -26.08 -26.25
CA LEU A 256 15.34 -26.55 -26.03
C LEU A 256 16.00 -25.92 -24.80
N GLU A 257 15.69 -24.66 -24.47
CA GLU A 257 16.36 -23.98 -23.35
C GLU A 257 16.04 -24.59 -21.99
N ILE A 258 14.81 -25.10 -21.82
CA ILE A 258 14.37 -25.74 -20.57
C ILE A 258 15.04 -27.11 -20.40
N LYS A 259 15.31 -27.86 -21.48
CA LYS A 259 15.83 -29.25 -21.38
C LYS A 259 17.21 -29.35 -20.72
N GLU A 260 17.99 -28.26 -20.70
CA GLU A 260 19.35 -28.22 -20.13
C GLU A 260 19.48 -27.26 -18.93
N ALA A 261 18.39 -26.67 -18.44
CA ALA A 261 18.43 -25.68 -17.37
C ALA A 261 19.08 -26.23 -16.07
N LYS A 262 18.84 -27.50 -15.72
CA LYS A 262 19.49 -28.17 -14.58
C LYS A 262 21.01 -28.22 -14.72
N GLN A 263 21.52 -28.45 -15.93
CA GLN A 263 22.96 -28.46 -16.21
C GLN A 263 23.56 -27.05 -16.17
N LYS A 264 22.85 -26.06 -16.73
CA LYS A 264 23.25 -24.65 -16.68
C LYS A 264 23.34 -24.14 -15.23
N LEU A 265 22.36 -24.47 -14.40
CA LEU A 265 22.36 -24.08 -12.98
C LEU A 265 23.50 -24.76 -12.21
N HIS A 266 23.77 -26.04 -12.48
CA HIS A 266 24.91 -26.73 -11.87
C HIS A 266 26.26 -26.07 -12.25
N LYS A 267 26.45 -25.70 -13.54
CA LYS A 267 27.65 -24.97 -13.99
C LYS A 267 27.78 -23.60 -13.31
N LEU A 268 26.65 -22.91 -13.10
CA LEU A 268 26.61 -21.63 -12.39
C LEU A 268 27.05 -21.75 -10.93
N CYS A 269 26.53 -22.74 -10.20
CA CYS A 269 26.94 -23.00 -8.81
C CYS A 269 28.46 -23.21 -8.72
N MET A 270 29.03 -23.99 -9.63
CA MET A 270 30.49 -24.22 -9.68
C MET A 270 31.27 -22.93 -9.95
N LYS A 271 30.80 -22.08 -10.88
CA LYS A 271 31.44 -20.79 -11.18
C LYS A 271 31.41 -19.83 -9.99
N LYS A 272 30.31 -19.79 -9.24
CA LYS A 272 30.11 -18.91 -8.07
C LYS A 272 30.58 -19.54 -6.75
N LYS A 273 31.20 -20.73 -6.79
CA LYS A 273 31.61 -21.52 -5.61
C LYS A 273 30.47 -21.81 -4.62
N TRP A 274 29.24 -21.88 -5.11
CA TRP A 274 28.09 -22.28 -4.30
C TRP A 274 28.00 -23.81 -4.18
N PRO A 275 27.44 -24.32 -3.06
CA PRO A 275 26.99 -25.69 -2.93
C PRO A 275 26.12 -26.15 -4.11
N LYS A 276 26.09 -27.47 -4.34
CA LYS A 276 25.30 -28.05 -5.42
C LYS A 276 23.79 -27.80 -5.19
N PRO A 277 23.02 -27.54 -6.27
CA PRO A 277 21.58 -27.35 -6.17
C PRO A 277 20.89 -28.64 -5.73
N ILE A 278 20.04 -28.53 -4.72
CA ILE A 278 19.24 -29.61 -4.14
C ILE A 278 17.83 -29.54 -4.73
N TYR A 279 17.34 -30.64 -5.31
CA TYR A 279 16.00 -30.70 -5.90
C TYR A 279 15.08 -31.53 -5.01
N GLU A 280 13.88 -31.03 -4.73
CA GLU A 280 12.86 -31.70 -3.95
C GLU A 280 11.56 -31.78 -4.76
N LEU A 281 10.91 -32.95 -4.78
CA LEU A 281 9.59 -33.11 -5.40
C LEU A 281 8.52 -32.68 -4.39
N GLU A 282 7.80 -31.60 -4.68
CA GLU A 282 6.84 -31.03 -3.74
C GLU A 282 5.43 -31.60 -3.88
N LYS A 283 5.02 -31.90 -5.11
CA LYS A 283 3.67 -32.41 -5.41
C LYS A 283 3.67 -33.35 -6.60
N ASP A 284 2.94 -34.46 -6.47
CA ASP A 284 2.43 -35.24 -7.59
C ASP A 284 0.89 -35.24 -7.55
N GLU A 285 0.28 -34.55 -8.51
CA GLU A 285 -1.18 -34.45 -8.62
C GLU A 285 -1.63 -35.08 -9.94
N GLY A 286 -2.73 -35.84 -9.89
CA GLY A 286 -3.40 -36.39 -11.08
C GLY A 286 -3.53 -37.92 -11.07
N PRO A 287 -4.45 -38.45 -11.88
CA PRO A 287 -4.60 -39.90 -12.07
C PRO A 287 -3.33 -40.50 -12.71
N PRO A 288 -3.07 -41.81 -12.59
CA PRO A 288 -1.85 -42.44 -13.10
C PRO A 288 -1.54 -42.16 -14.58
N HIS A 289 -2.56 -41.89 -15.38
CA HIS A 289 -2.47 -41.59 -16.81
C HIS A 289 -2.27 -40.09 -17.15
N GLU A 290 -2.30 -39.19 -16.16
CA GLU A 290 -2.10 -37.74 -16.35
C GLU A 290 -1.38 -37.10 -15.14
N LYS A 291 -0.38 -37.80 -14.59
CA LYS A 291 0.38 -37.28 -13.45
C LYS A 291 1.17 -36.03 -13.83
N LYS A 292 1.03 -34.98 -13.02
CA LYS A 292 1.83 -33.75 -13.09
C LYS A 292 2.70 -33.62 -11.86
N PHE A 293 3.97 -33.29 -12.09
CA PHE A 293 5.02 -33.19 -11.09
C PHE A 293 5.44 -31.73 -10.94
N VAL A 294 5.68 -31.33 -9.69
CA VAL A 294 6.24 -30.03 -9.33
C VAL A 294 7.49 -30.26 -8.50
N SER A 295 8.60 -29.66 -8.93
CA SER A 295 9.87 -29.72 -8.22
C SER A 295 10.28 -28.33 -7.75
N ALA A 296 10.90 -28.26 -6.59
CA ALA A 296 11.59 -27.09 -6.09
C ALA A 296 13.10 -27.31 -6.11
N VAL A 297 13.86 -26.22 -6.25
CA VAL A 297 15.32 -26.22 -6.19
C VAL A 297 15.81 -25.30 -5.09
N LYS A 298 16.80 -25.76 -4.32
CA LYS A 298 17.42 -25.04 -3.20
C LYS A 298 18.92 -24.91 -3.41
N ILE A 299 19.47 -23.71 -3.21
CA ILE A 299 20.93 -23.48 -3.17
C ILE A 299 21.25 -22.74 -1.87
N PRO A 300 21.86 -23.39 -0.88
CA PRO A 300 22.37 -22.70 0.30
C PRO A 300 23.60 -21.89 -0.09
N THR A 301 23.59 -20.58 0.15
CA THR A 301 24.70 -19.65 -0.07
C THR A 301 25.07 -18.94 1.23
N GLU A 302 26.20 -18.24 1.25
CA GLU A 302 26.64 -17.49 2.44
C GLU A 302 25.64 -16.40 2.84
N ASP A 303 24.88 -15.85 1.88
CA ASP A 303 23.86 -14.81 2.08
C ASP A 303 22.45 -15.36 2.40
N GLY A 304 22.28 -16.68 2.44
CA GLY A 304 20.99 -17.33 2.67
C GLY A 304 20.69 -18.47 1.68
N ILE A 305 19.47 -19.03 1.76
CA ILE A 305 19.05 -20.15 0.91
C ILE A 305 18.19 -19.61 -0.22
N PHE A 306 18.68 -19.71 -1.46
CA PHE A 306 17.84 -19.53 -2.64
C PHE A 306 16.90 -20.72 -2.77
N TYR A 307 15.61 -20.46 -2.91
CA TYR A 307 14.57 -21.47 -3.02
C TYR A 307 13.52 -21.01 -4.03
N ILE A 308 13.17 -21.87 -4.99
CA ILE A 308 12.09 -21.61 -5.94
C ILE A 308 11.43 -22.92 -6.39
N THR A 309 10.13 -22.85 -6.66
CA THR A 309 9.33 -23.95 -7.20
C THR A 309 9.09 -23.72 -8.69
N GLY A 310 9.31 -24.75 -9.51
CA GLY A 310 9.09 -24.71 -10.95
C GLY A 310 7.67 -25.05 -11.39
N ASP A 311 7.37 -24.85 -12.66
CA ASP A 311 6.05 -25.16 -13.23
C ASP A 311 5.69 -26.66 -13.18
N LYS A 312 4.37 -26.94 -13.24
CA LYS A 312 3.83 -28.30 -13.38
C LYS A 312 4.28 -28.92 -14.71
N LYS A 313 4.95 -30.09 -14.67
CA LYS A 313 5.37 -30.85 -15.86
C LYS A 313 4.92 -32.30 -15.80
N SER A 314 4.83 -32.95 -16.96
CA SER A 314 4.41 -34.36 -17.07
C SER A 314 5.48 -35.36 -16.62
N ARG A 315 6.74 -34.91 -16.46
CA ARG A 315 7.86 -35.72 -15.98
C ARG A 315 8.64 -35.01 -14.89
N VAL A 316 9.11 -35.76 -13.89
CA VAL A 316 9.96 -35.23 -12.80
C VAL A 316 11.19 -34.51 -13.34
N LYS A 317 11.88 -35.08 -14.33
CA LYS A 317 13.07 -34.45 -14.95
C LYS A 317 12.75 -33.09 -15.59
N GLU A 318 11.56 -32.94 -16.15
CA GLU A 318 11.11 -31.67 -16.75
C GLU A 318 10.72 -30.68 -15.66
N ALA A 319 10.11 -31.14 -14.55
CA ALA A 319 9.78 -30.31 -13.40
C ALA A 319 11.05 -29.76 -12.72
N GLU A 320 12.09 -30.58 -12.56
CA GLU A 320 13.39 -30.13 -12.03
C GLU A 320 14.07 -29.11 -12.96
N ASN A 321 14.04 -29.36 -14.28
CA ASN A 321 14.55 -28.42 -15.28
C ASN A 321 13.77 -27.10 -15.26
N SER A 322 12.45 -27.17 -15.08
CA SER A 322 11.59 -26.00 -14.89
C SER A 322 12.03 -25.18 -13.68
N ALA A 323 12.19 -25.85 -12.52
CA ALA A 323 12.65 -25.22 -11.29
C ALA A 323 14.04 -24.58 -11.44
N ALA A 324 14.96 -25.26 -12.14
CA ALA A 324 16.28 -24.74 -12.44
C ALA A 324 16.23 -23.49 -13.35
N SER A 325 15.35 -23.48 -14.34
CA SER A 325 15.17 -22.35 -15.26
C SER A 325 14.63 -21.13 -14.51
N CYS A 326 13.60 -21.32 -13.70
CA CYS A 326 13.04 -20.27 -12.85
C CYS A 326 14.11 -19.70 -11.92
N LEU A 327 14.94 -20.55 -11.30
CA LEU A 327 15.98 -20.07 -10.40
C LEU A 327 17.05 -19.25 -11.13
N ILE A 328 17.50 -19.70 -12.30
CA ILE A 328 18.46 -18.95 -13.12
C ILE A 328 17.90 -17.57 -13.46
N GLN A 329 16.63 -17.51 -13.86
CA GLN A 329 15.98 -16.25 -14.21
C GLN A 329 15.88 -15.31 -13.01
N SER A 330 15.44 -15.81 -11.85
CA SER A 330 15.41 -15.02 -10.61
C SER A 330 16.79 -14.54 -10.19
N LEU A 331 17.85 -15.34 -10.37
CA LEU A 331 19.22 -14.93 -10.08
C LEU A 331 19.72 -13.82 -11.02
N LYS A 332 19.30 -13.80 -12.30
CA LYS A 332 19.59 -12.70 -13.24
C LYS A 332 18.89 -11.42 -12.81
N GLU A 333 17.62 -11.51 -12.44
CA GLU A 333 16.81 -10.36 -12.01
C GLU A 333 17.34 -9.74 -10.71
N MET A 334 17.80 -10.58 -9.78
CA MET A 334 18.43 -10.12 -8.54
C MET A 334 19.90 -9.67 -8.72
N ARG A 335 20.41 -9.60 -9.96
CA ARG A 335 21.79 -9.22 -10.32
C ARG A 335 22.90 -10.05 -9.64
N TYR A 336 22.59 -11.29 -9.28
CA TYR A 336 23.59 -12.24 -8.75
C TYR A 336 24.42 -12.92 -9.85
N LEU A 337 23.96 -12.80 -11.10
CA LEU A 337 24.52 -13.42 -12.31
C LEU A 337 25.24 -12.40 -13.18
#